data_AF-A0A7C1GVB1-F1
#
_entry.id   AF-A0A7C1GVB1-F1
#
_cell.length_a   1.000
_cell.length_b   1.000
_cell.length_c   1.000
_cell.angle_alpha   90.00
_cell.angle_beta   90.00
_cell.angle_gamma   90.00
#
_symmetry.space_group_name_H-M   'P 1'
#
loop_
_entity.id
_entity.type
_entity.pdbx_description
1 polymer ?
#
loop_
_entity_poly.entity_id
_entity_poly.type
_entity_poly.pdbx_seq_one_letter_code
_entity_poly.pdbx_strand_id
1 'polypeptide(L)'
;MSQAWKKLDLGGAGLQTVNARITSQMRRHRVAYPLAALFPLGAHRFYLGTPLAGGAYLALTAATVGLWLFGTAWAALIPAGLALAFLVFDLFWMDRYIVRFNKELRMAQFMQPDARPPKNFQGRYTDETDLEGYLKEKEQERAGHQPVDFEALSEFGQKQHIPSFNEQEAMLRELARHRKDGKSEEK
;
A
#
# COMPACT_ATOMS: atom_id res chain seq x y z
N MET A 1 20.78 -7.08 0.50
CA MET A 1 19.38 -7.16 1.00
C MET A 1 19.00 -8.61 1.22
N SER A 2 18.27 -8.96 2.28
CA SER A 2 18.01 -10.36 2.67
C SER A 2 17.23 -11.11 1.59
N GLN A 3 17.74 -12.27 1.14
CA GLN A 3 17.13 -13.16 0.14
C GLN A 3 15.86 -13.89 0.64
N ALA A 4 15.10 -13.27 1.54
CA ALA A 4 13.87 -13.80 2.14
C ALA A 4 12.80 -14.09 1.06
N TRP A 5 12.77 -13.32 -0.02
CA TRP A 5 11.84 -13.53 -1.13
C TRP A 5 12.14 -14.81 -1.94
N LYS A 6 13.38 -15.32 -1.94
CA LYS A 6 13.75 -16.57 -2.64
C LYS A 6 13.29 -17.83 -1.91
N LYS A 7 12.90 -17.71 -0.65
CA LYS A 7 12.44 -18.82 0.22
C LYS A 7 10.92 -18.85 0.33
N LEU A 8 10.21 -18.37 -0.69
CA LEU A 8 8.76 -18.30 -0.65
C LEU A 8 8.13 -19.61 -1.10
N ASP A 9 7.51 -20.29 -0.15
CA ASP A 9 6.68 -21.47 -0.36
C ASP A 9 5.24 -21.08 -0.21
N LEU A 10 4.47 -21.52 -1.18
CA LEU A 10 3.04 -21.27 -1.24
C LEU A 10 2.27 -22.46 -0.67
N GLY A 11 2.94 -23.40 0.00
CA GLY A 11 2.34 -24.58 0.65
C GLY A 11 1.67 -25.52 -0.35
N GLY A 12 2.20 -25.60 -1.58
CA GLY A 12 1.58 -26.33 -2.70
C GLY A 12 0.35 -25.65 -3.31
N ALA A 13 -0.07 -24.49 -2.80
CA ALA A 13 -1.17 -23.71 -3.33
C ALA A 13 -0.65 -22.68 -4.34
N GLY A 14 -1.34 -22.44 -5.46
CA GLY A 14 -0.88 -21.46 -6.45
C GLY A 14 -0.80 -20.04 -5.87
N LEU A 15 0.05 -19.16 -6.42
CA LEU A 15 0.22 -17.76 -5.96
C LEU A 15 -1.12 -17.01 -5.83
N GLN A 16 -2.07 -17.34 -6.69
CA GLN A 16 -3.43 -16.82 -6.68
C GLN A 16 -4.19 -17.17 -5.39
N THR A 17 -4.03 -18.38 -4.87
CA THR A 17 -4.72 -18.82 -3.64
C THR A 17 -4.13 -18.16 -2.39
N VAL A 18 -2.81 -17.97 -2.35
CA VAL A 18 -2.14 -17.24 -1.27
C VAL A 18 -2.55 -15.77 -1.29
N ASN A 19 -2.59 -15.15 -2.46
CA ASN A 19 -3.09 -13.78 -2.61
C ASN A 19 -4.55 -13.66 -2.20
N ALA A 20 -5.43 -14.59 -2.64
CA ALA A 20 -6.84 -14.59 -2.24
C ALA A 20 -6.99 -14.70 -0.71
N ARG A 21 -6.20 -15.57 -0.06
CA ARG A 21 -6.17 -15.71 1.40
C ARG A 21 -5.73 -14.42 2.08
N ILE A 22 -4.62 -13.81 1.66
CA ILE A 22 -4.13 -12.54 2.22
C ILE A 22 -5.21 -11.46 2.06
N THR A 23 -5.74 -11.27 0.85
CA THR A 23 -6.76 -10.25 0.57
C THR A 23 -8.02 -10.44 1.39
N SER A 24 -8.40 -11.68 1.72
CA SER A 24 -9.55 -11.96 2.61
C SER A 24 -9.32 -11.53 4.06
N GLN A 25 -8.07 -11.53 4.54
CA GLN A 25 -7.70 -11.19 5.91
C GLN A 25 -7.31 -9.71 6.08
N MET A 26 -7.09 -8.99 4.97
CA MET A 26 -6.76 -7.57 5.00
C MET A 26 -7.87 -6.74 5.63
N ARG A 27 -7.47 -5.78 6.45
CA ARG A 27 -8.39 -4.83 7.06
C ARG A 27 -8.75 -3.75 6.04
N ARG A 28 -10.05 -3.52 5.92
CA ARG A 28 -10.66 -2.54 5.00
C ARG A 28 -11.12 -1.30 5.73
N HIS A 29 -10.89 -0.13 5.14
CA HIS A 29 -11.37 1.17 5.63
C HIS A 29 -12.89 1.21 5.81
N ARG A 30 -13.62 0.69 4.82
CA ARG A 30 -15.09 0.62 4.83
C ARG A 30 -15.67 -0.12 6.04
N VAL A 31 -14.88 -0.96 6.70
CA VAL A 31 -15.29 -1.71 7.90
C VAL A 31 -14.77 -1.04 9.17
N ALA A 32 -13.54 -0.51 9.16
CA ALA A 32 -12.92 0.10 10.33
C ALA A 32 -13.65 1.37 10.82
N TYR A 33 -14.02 2.27 9.91
CA TYR A 33 -14.72 3.51 10.27
C TYR A 33 -16.11 3.29 10.90
N PRO A 34 -17.02 2.46 10.35
CA PRO A 34 -18.29 2.19 11.03
C PRO A 34 -18.10 1.45 12.36
N LEU A 35 -17.08 0.59 12.50
CA LEU A 35 -16.74 -0.01 13.79
C LEU A 35 -16.30 1.01 14.83
N ALA A 36 -15.73 2.15 14.43
CA ALA A 36 -15.38 3.23 15.35
C ALA A 36 -16.63 3.92 15.94
N ALA A 37 -17.81 3.82 15.31
CA ALA A 37 -19.05 4.26 15.95
C ALA A 37 -19.42 3.39 17.17
N LEU A 38 -18.93 2.14 17.21
CA LEU A 38 -19.04 1.22 18.34
C LEU A 38 -17.83 1.33 19.28
N PHE A 39 -17.20 2.51 19.37
CA PHE A 39 -16.04 2.75 20.24
C PHE A 39 -16.26 2.39 21.72
N PRO A 40 -17.45 2.47 22.34
CA PRO A 40 -17.58 2.08 23.74
C PRO A 40 -17.23 0.59 23.95
N LEU A 41 -17.42 -0.22 22.90
CA LEU A 41 -17.06 -1.63 22.89
C LEU A 41 -15.61 -1.88 22.45
N GLY A 42 -14.87 -0.84 22.03
CA GLY A 42 -13.52 -0.96 21.47
C GLY A 42 -13.45 -1.73 20.15
N ALA A 43 -14.57 -1.87 19.43
CA ALA A 43 -14.71 -2.79 18.31
C ALA A 43 -13.72 -2.54 17.16
N HIS A 44 -13.42 -1.26 16.86
CA HIS A 44 -12.42 -0.88 15.88
C HIS A 44 -11.00 -1.33 16.27
N ARG A 45 -10.64 -1.23 17.55
CA ARG A 45 -9.32 -1.66 18.06
C ARG A 45 -9.16 -3.18 18.06
N PHE A 46 -10.21 -3.93 18.38
CA PHE A 46 -10.21 -5.38 18.26
C PHE A 46 -10.08 -5.83 16.81
N TYR A 47 -10.81 -5.19 15.90
CA TYR A 47 -10.70 -5.45 14.47
C TYR A 47 -9.29 -5.17 13.92
N LEU A 48 -8.63 -4.09 14.38
CA LEU A 48 -7.26 -3.75 14.01
C LEU A 48 -6.18 -4.61 14.69
N GLY A 49 -6.55 -5.62 15.49
CA GLY A 49 -5.60 -6.53 16.13
C GLY A 49 -4.88 -5.96 17.35
N THR A 50 -5.42 -4.91 17.97
CA THR A 50 -4.85 -4.29 19.19
C THR A 50 -5.77 -4.53 20.39
N PRO A 51 -5.77 -5.73 20.99
CA PRO A 51 -6.73 -6.09 22.04
C PRO A 51 -6.56 -5.27 23.32
N LEU A 52 -5.33 -4.87 23.67
CA LEU A 52 -5.08 -4.01 24.83
C LEU A 52 -5.77 -2.65 24.70
N ALA A 53 -5.69 -2.03 23.52
CA ALA A 53 -6.37 -0.77 23.24
C ALA A 53 -7.90 -0.96 23.22
N GLY A 54 -8.40 -2.08 22.71
CA GLY A 54 -9.83 -2.42 22.79
C GLY A 54 -10.32 -2.59 24.23
N GLY A 55 -9.52 -3.26 25.08
CA GLY A 55 -9.78 -3.41 26.51
C GLY A 55 -9.80 -2.08 27.26
N ALA A 56 -8.97 -1.11 26.86
CA ALA A 56 -9.00 0.23 27.44
C ALA A 56 -10.36 0.94 27.23
N TYR A 57 -10.98 0.79 26.06
CA TYR A 57 -12.34 1.32 25.81
C TYR A 57 -13.39 0.63 26.67
N LEU A 58 -13.30 -0.69 26.84
CA LEU A 58 -14.22 -1.42 27.72
C LEU A 58 -14.06 -0.97 29.17
N ALA A 59 -12.82 -0.77 29.64
CA ALA A 59 -12.54 -0.27 30.98
C ALA A 59 -13.06 1.16 31.18
N LEU A 60 -12.85 2.06 30.22
CA LEU A 60 -13.36 3.44 30.26
C LEU A 60 -14.90 3.47 30.22
N THR A 61 -15.52 2.63 29.41
CA THR A 61 -16.97 2.51 29.33
C THR A 61 -17.55 1.95 30.63
N ALA A 62 -16.94 0.89 31.19
CA ALA A 62 -17.34 0.33 32.48
C ALA A 62 -17.16 1.35 33.62
N ALA A 63 -16.07 2.10 33.63
CA ALA A 63 -15.84 3.18 34.61
C ALA A 63 -16.87 4.30 34.46
N THR A 64 -17.21 4.69 33.23
CA THR A 64 -18.23 5.71 32.94
C THR A 64 -19.60 5.26 33.46
N VAL A 65 -20.02 4.04 33.12
CA VAL A 65 -21.31 3.48 33.57
C VAL A 65 -21.32 3.28 35.09
N GLY A 66 -20.24 2.78 35.68
CA GLY A 66 -20.12 2.58 37.12
C GLY A 66 -20.21 3.90 37.90
N LEU A 67 -19.50 4.94 37.47
CA LEU A 67 -19.60 6.28 38.08
C LEU A 67 -20.96 6.92 37.86
N TRP A 68 -21.62 6.65 36.73
CA TRP A 68 -22.96 7.16 36.47
C TRP A 68 -24.02 6.52 37.37
N LEU A 69 -23.92 5.20 37.59
CA LEU A 69 -24.92 4.44 38.35
C LEU A 69 -24.70 4.48 39.86
N PHE A 70 -23.45 4.43 40.32
CA PHE A 70 -23.10 4.27 41.74
C PHE A 70 -22.30 5.43 42.32
N GLY A 71 -21.84 6.36 41.47
CA GLY A 71 -21.00 7.47 41.87
C GLY A 71 -21.65 8.82 41.59
N THR A 72 -20.81 9.84 41.49
CA THR A 72 -21.25 11.18 41.15
C THR A 72 -21.32 11.33 39.63
N ALA A 73 -22.51 11.63 39.10
CA ALA A 73 -22.75 11.70 37.65
C ALA A 73 -21.78 12.63 36.90
N TRP A 74 -21.34 13.74 37.51
CA TRP A 74 -20.34 14.63 36.92
C TRP A 74 -18.94 14.00 36.83
N ALA A 75 -18.59 13.10 37.75
CA ALA A 75 -17.32 12.39 37.71
C ALA A 75 -17.27 11.38 36.54
N ALA A 76 -18.41 10.87 36.09
CA ALA A 76 -18.50 9.99 34.91
C ALA A 76 -18.10 10.70 33.60
N LEU A 77 -18.15 12.05 33.57
CA LEU A 77 -17.70 12.83 32.41
C LEU A 77 -16.19 12.70 32.17
N ILE A 78 -15.40 12.38 33.20
CA ILE A 78 -13.94 12.23 33.08
C ILE A 78 -13.58 11.02 32.18
N PRO A 79 -13.95 9.78 32.51
CA PRO A 79 -13.66 8.64 31.63
C PRO A 79 -14.39 8.73 30.28
N ALA A 80 -15.59 9.31 30.22
CA ALA A 80 -16.30 9.54 28.97
C ALA A 80 -15.51 10.50 28.05
N GLY A 81 -15.02 11.61 28.59
CA GLY A 81 -14.19 12.57 27.87
C GLY A 81 -12.87 11.96 27.40
N LEU A 82 -12.21 11.13 28.22
CA LEU A 82 -11.02 10.39 27.83
C LEU A 82 -11.30 9.40 26.69
N ALA A 83 -12.42 8.66 26.75
CA ALA A 83 -12.82 7.74 25.69
C ALA A 83 -13.06 8.48 24.36
N LEU A 84 -13.71 9.65 24.41
CA LEU A 84 -13.89 10.50 23.23
C LEU A 84 -12.58 11.06 22.69
N ALA A 85 -11.67 11.51 23.56
CA ALA A 85 -10.35 11.98 23.14
C ALA A 85 -9.55 10.88 22.44
N PHE A 86 -9.57 9.66 22.99
CA PHE A 86 -8.97 8.50 22.33
C PHE A 86 -9.65 8.15 21.02
N LEU A 87 -10.97 8.29 20.92
CA LEU A 87 -11.67 8.05 19.64
C LEU A 87 -11.19 9.01 18.56
N VAL A 88 -11.08 10.30 18.87
CA VAL A 88 -10.60 11.31 17.92
C VAL A 88 -9.15 11.00 17.51
N PHE A 89 -8.30 10.66 18.48
CA PHE A 89 -6.93 10.23 18.20
C PHE A 89 -6.94 8.99 17.27
N ASP A 90 -7.76 8.00 17.56
CA ASP A 90 -7.86 6.77 16.78
C ASP A 90 -8.31 7.04 15.36
N LEU A 91 -9.30 7.91 15.16
CA LEU A 91 -9.80 8.29 13.83
C LEU A 91 -8.71 8.97 13.00
N PHE A 92 -7.90 9.84 13.61
CA PHE A 92 -6.78 10.49 12.94
C PHE A 92 -5.69 9.49 12.53
N TRP A 93 -5.41 8.49 13.37
CA TRP A 93 -4.37 7.49 13.12
C TRP A 93 -4.87 6.20 12.45
N MET A 94 -6.17 6.10 12.17
CA MET A 94 -6.82 4.86 11.69
C MET A 94 -6.17 4.33 10.42
N ASP A 95 -5.90 5.21 9.47
CA ASP A 95 -5.32 4.85 8.18
C ASP A 95 -3.93 4.23 8.36
N ARG A 96 -3.11 4.82 9.23
CA ARG A 96 -1.78 4.29 9.58
C ARG A 96 -1.86 2.92 10.24
N TYR A 97 -2.86 2.70 11.11
CA TYR A 97 -3.06 1.38 11.72
C TYR A 97 -3.47 0.32 10.70
N ILE A 98 -4.35 0.66 9.76
CA ILE A 98 -4.77 -0.25 8.68
C ILE A 98 -3.58 -0.63 7.81
N VAL A 99 -2.79 0.37 7.38
CA VAL A 99 -1.59 0.16 6.55
C VAL A 99 -0.57 -0.71 7.28
N ARG A 100 -0.30 -0.42 8.57
CA ARG A 100 0.62 -1.19 9.39
C ARG A 100 0.18 -2.64 9.52
N PHE A 101 -1.08 -2.88 9.91
CA PHE A 101 -1.63 -4.23 10.05
C PHE A 101 -1.54 -5.01 8.74
N ASN A 102 -1.94 -4.40 7.62
CA ASN A 102 -1.90 -5.05 6.31
C ASN A 102 -0.46 -5.35 5.85
N LYS A 103 0.51 -4.51 6.23
CA LYS A 103 1.94 -4.75 5.98
C LYS A 103 2.46 -5.91 6.83
N GLU A 104 2.15 -5.93 8.12
CA GLU A 104 2.51 -7.01 9.04
C GLU A 104 1.92 -8.35 8.59
N LEU A 105 0.66 -8.37 8.16
CA LEU A 105 -0.02 -9.55 7.62
C LEU A 105 0.72 -10.13 6.40
N ARG A 106 1.13 -9.27 5.46
CA ARG A 106 1.93 -9.71 4.30
C ARG A 106 3.27 -10.26 4.76
N MET A 107 3.98 -9.54 5.63
CA MET A 107 5.29 -9.99 6.12
C MET A 107 5.21 -11.34 6.85
N ALA A 108 4.21 -11.53 7.70
CA ALA A 108 3.99 -12.79 8.43
C ALA A 108 3.76 -13.98 7.49
N GLN A 109 3.07 -13.77 6.36
CA GLN A 109 2.87 -14.82 5.36
C GLN A 109 4.14 -15.08 4.54
N PHE A 110 4.91 -14.03 4.23
CA PHE A 110 6.10 -14.13 3.38
C PHE A 110 7.37 -14.57 4.11
N MET A 111 7.41 -14.49 5.45
CA MET A 111 8.58 -14.83 6.28
C MET A 111 8.42 -16.11 7.11
N GLN A 112 7.56 -17.05 6.69
CA GLN A 112 7.38 -18.31 7.43
C GLN A 112 8.62 -19.21 7.35
N PRO A 113 9.12 -19.78 8.47
CA PRO A 113 10.40 -20.52 8.51
C PRO A 113 10.47 -21.78 7.65
N ASP A 114 9.34 -22.42 7.35
CA ASP A 114 9.28 -23.74 6.70
C ASP A 114 8.92 -23.66 5.22
N ALA A 115 9.18 -22.50 4.63
CA ALA A 115 8.81 -22.22 3.27
C ALA A 115 9.82 -22.85 2.28
N ARG A 116 9.54 -24.08 1.83
CA ARG A 116 10.31 -24.79 0.80
C ARG A 116 9.88 -24.38 -0.61
N PRO A 117 10.80 -23.99 -1.51
CA PRO A 117 10.41 -23.65 -2.87
C PRO A 117 9.67 -24.82 -3.56
N PRO A 118 8.69 -24.54 -4.45
CA PRO A 118 8.02 -25.57 -5.23
C PRO A 118 9.02 -26.49 -5.93
N LYS A 119 8.71 -27.79 -6.04
CA LYS A 119 9.51 -28.73 -6.84
C LYS A 119 9.67 -28.14 -8.25
N ASN A 120 10.91 -27.87 -8.64
CA ASN A 120 11.33 -27.24 -9.91
C ASN A 120 11.26 -25.69 -9.99
N PHE A 121 11.19 -24.98 -8.86
CA PHE A 121 11.34 -23.52 -8.89
C PHE A 121 12.78 -23.14 -9.25
N GLN A 122 12.99 -22.80 -10.52
CA GLN A 122 14.19 -22.12 -10.99
C GLN A 122 13.98 -20.63 -10.75
N GLY A 123 14.58 -20.10 -9.67
CA GLY A 123 14.61 -18.66 -9.47
C GLY A 123 15.30 -17.97 -10.64
N ARG A 124 14.90 -16.74 -10.97
CA ARG A 124 15.74 -15.85 -11.79
C ARG A 124 16.89 -15.38 -10.91
N TYR A 125 18.04 -16.02 -11.05
CA TYR A 125 19.28 -15.54 -10.47
C TYR A 125 19.75 -14.37 -11.33
N THR A 126 19.49 -13.13 -10.91
CA THR A 126 20.39 -12.03 -11.25
C THR A 126 21.54 -12.12 -10.26
N ASP A 127 22.64 -12.74 -10.68
CA ASP A 127 23.91 -12.48 -10.01
C ASP A 127 24.16 -10.97 -10.14
N GLU A 128 24.44 -10.28 -9.04
CA GLU A 128 24.76 -8.83 -9.05
C GLU A 128 26.01 -8.54 -9.90
N THR A 129 26.74 -9.57 -10.32
CA THR A 129 27.89 -9.54 -11.22
C THR A 129 27.52 -9.58 -12.70
N ASP A 130 26.26 -9.81 -13.06
CA ASP A 130 25.80 -9.94 -14.46
C ASP A 130 24.69 -8.93 -14.81
N LEU A 131 24.90 -7.67 -14.44
CA LEU A 131 24.03 -6.56 -14.84
C LEU A 131 24.03 -6.41 -16.38
N GLU A 132 25.17 -6.66 -17.03
CA GLU A 132 25.34 -6.56 -18.47
C GLU A 132 24.57 -7.67 -19.23
N GLY A 133 24.62 -8.92 -18.77
CA GLY A 133 23.83 -10.01 -19.34
C GLY A 133 22.33 -9.75 -19.23
N TYR A 134 21.89 -9.24 -18.08
CA TYR A 134 20.49 -8.84 -17.87
C TYR A 134 20.04 -7.70 -18.79
N LEU A 135 20.87 -6.67 -18.97
CA LEU A 135 20.58 -5.57 -19.90
C LEU A 135 20.49 -6.07 -21.34
N LYS A 136 21.39 -6.97 -21.74
CA LYS A 136 21.43 -7.56 -23.08
C LYS A 136 20.23 -8.45 -23.38
N GLU A 137 19.81 -9.27 -22.42
CA GLU A 137 18.59 -10.08 -22.54
C GLU A 137 17.35 -9.18 -22.62
N LYS A 138 17.30 -8.10 -21.84
CA LYS A 138 16.22 -7.10 -21.89
C LYS A 138 16.18 -6.28 -23.16
N GLU A 139 17.35 -5.96 -23.73
CA GLU A 139 17.48 -5.31 -25.03
C GLU A 139 17.01 -6.23 -26.16
N GLN A 140 17.30 -7.52 -26.07
CA GLN A 140 16.79 -8.54 -27.00
C GLN A 140 15.26 -8.72 -26.88
N GLU A 141 14.71 -8.71 -25.67
CA GLU A 141 13.26 -8.71 -25.44
C GLU A 141 12.58 -7.39 -25.88
N ARG A 142 13.34 -6.29 -26.00
CA ARG A 142 12.88 -4.95 -26.43
C ARG A 142 12.99 -4.70 -27.94
N ALA A 143 13.23 -5.73 -28.76
CA ALA A 143 13.34 -5.63 -30.21
C ALA A 143 12.13 -4.88 -30.83
N GLY A 144 12.30 -3.56 -31.02
CA GLY A 144 11.26 -2.64 -31.50
C GLY A 144 11.43 -1.18 -31.06
N HIS A 145 12.16 -0.90 -29.97
CA HIS A 145 12.44 0.47 -29.54
C HIS A 145 13.93 0.78 -29.64
N GLN A 146 14.29 1.87 -30.33
CA GLN A 146 15.66 2.37 -30.38
C GLN A 146 16.14 2.69 -28.95
N PRO A 147 17.38 2.29 -28.58
CA PRO A 147 17.95 2.72 -27.32
C PRO A 147 18.07 4.25 -27.33
N VAL A 148 17.66 4.87 -26.23
CA VAL A 148 17.92 6.28 -25.99
C VAL A 148 19.41 6.39 -25.71
N ASP A 149 20.15 7.06 -26.61
CA ASP A 149 21.57 7.33 -26.43
C ASP A 149 21.75 8.36 -25.30
N PHE A 150 22.13 7.86 -24.12
CA PHE A 150 22.36 8.69 -22.93
C PHE A 150 23.65 9.51 -23.05
N GLU A 151 24.58 9.11 -23.91
CA GLU A 151 25.83 9.82 -24.17
C GLU A 151 25.55 11.05 -25.03
N ALA A 152 24.73 10.89 -26.08
CA ALA A 152 24.16 12.01 -26.84
C ALA A 152 23.30 12.96 -25.98
N LEU A 153 22.60 12.46 -24.97
CA LEU A 153 21.87 13.30 -24.01
C LEU A 153 22.78 14.09 -23.06
N SER A 154 23.98 13.58 -22.78
CA SER A 154 24.93 14.22 -21.87
C SER A 154 25.72 15.37 -22.53
N GLU A 155 25.95 15.28 -23.85
CA GLU A 155 26.69 16.27 -24.63
C GLU A 155 25.93 17.61 -24.77
N PHE A 156 24.61 17.59 -24.64
CA PHE A 156 23.78 18.78 -24.83
C PHE A 156 23.52 19.64 -23.58
N GLY A 157 24.02 19.28 -22.40
CA GLY A 157 23.99 20.15 -21.20
C GLY A 157 22.62 20.67 -20.75
N GLN A 158 21.53 20.22 -21.38
CA GLN A 158 20.18 20.66 -21.10
C GLN A 158 19.49 19.57 -20.29
N LYS A 159 19.16 19.90 -19.04
CA LYS A 159 18.18 19.15 -18.27
C LYS A 159 16.87 19.15 -19.06
N GLN A 160 16.62 18.12 -19.87
CA GLN A 160 15.35 17.93 -20.55
C GLN A 160 14.29 17.69 -19.48
N HIS A 161 13.57 18.76 -19.16
CA HIS A 161 12.40 18.71 -18.32
C HIS A 161 11.36 17.84 -19.03
N ILE A 162 10.92 16.76 -18.38
CA ILE A 162 9.82 15.95 -18.89
C ILE A 162 8.59 16.87 -18.97
N PRO A 163 7.98 17.09 -20.14
CA PRO A 163 6.89 18.05 -20.28
C PRO A 163 5.74 17.69 -19.34
N SER A 164 5.24 18.69 -18.63
CA SER A 164 4.05 18.53 -17.79
C SER A 164 2.84 18.14 -18.63
N PHE A 165 1.82 17.54 -18.01
CA PHE A 165 0.61 17.10 -18.72
C PHE A 165 -0.06 18.23 -19.53
N ASN A 166 -0.01 19.46 -19.02
CA ASN A 166 -0.54 20.64 -19.70
C ASN A 166 0.27 21.01 -20.97
N GLU A 167 1.59 20.86 -20.92
CA GLU A 167 2.46 21.09 -22.08
C GLU A 167 2.28 19.99 -23.13
N GLN A 168 2.05 18.75 -22.71
CA GLN A 168 1.72 17.64 -23.61
C GLN A 168 0.38 17.87 -24.31
N GLU A 169 -0.65 18.34 -23.59
CA GLU A 169 -1.94 18.67 -24.19
C GLU A 169 -1.83 19.85 -25.18
N ALA A 170 -1.01 20.86 -24.86
CA ALA A 170 -0.75 21.99 -25.74
C ALA A 170 -0.06 21.56 -27.04
N MET A 171 0.99 20.72 -26.97
CA MET A 171 1.66 20.18 -28.14
C MET A 171 0.72 19.34 -29.01
N LEU A 172 -0.14 18.52 -28.41
CA LEU A 172 -1.13 17.74 -29.14
C LEU A 172 -2.13 18.63 -29.89
N ARG A 173 -2.54 19.76 -29.29
CA ARG A 173 -3.41 20.74 -29.97
C ARG A 173 -2.70 21.44 -31.13
N GLU A 174 -1.43 21.79 -31.00
CA GLU A 174 -0.65 22.39 -32.08
C GLU A 174 -0.45 21.43 -33.26
N LEU A 175 -0.10 20.16 -32.99
CA LEU A 175 0.02 19.13 -34.01
C LEU A 175 -1.32 18.89 -34.75
N ALA A 176 -2.43 18.93 -34.03
CA ALA A 176 -3.76 18.80 -34.62
C ALA A 176 -4.12 19.98 -35.54
N ARG A 177 -3.67 21.20 -35.21
CA ARG A 177 -3.87 22.40 -36.04
C ARG A 177 -3.02 22.34 -37.31
N HIS A 178 -1.73 22.03 -37.20
CA HIS A 178 -0.84 21.89 -38.36
C HIS A 178 -1.29 20.81 -39.34
N ARG A 179 -1.84 19.69 -38.84
CA ARG A 179 -2.40 18.63 -39.69
C ARG A 179 -3.68 19.07 -40.42
N LYS A 180 -4.42 20.02 -39.87
CA LYS A 180 -5.64 20.56 -40.48
C LYS A 180 -5.29 21.56 -41.58
N ASP A 181 -4.30 22.41 -41.35
CA ASP A 181 -3.87 23.44 -42.31
C ASP A 181 -3.11 22.83 -43.51
N GLY A 182 -2.30 21.79 -43.29
CA GLY A 182 -1.64 21.04 -44.37
C GLY A 182 -2.60 20.24 -45.26
N LYS A 183 -3.88 20.09 -44.87
CA LYS A 183 -4.92 19.44 -45.69
C LYS A 183 -5.73 20.41 -46.55
N SER A 184 -5.51 21.72 -46.38
CA SER A 184 -6.22 22.78 -47.11
C SER A 184 -5.46 23.30 -48.34
N GLU A 185 -4.17 22.99 -48.48
CA GLU A 185 -3.36 23.41 -49.64
C GLU A 185 -3.33 22.39 -50.79
N GLU A 186 -3.98 21.23 -50.64
CA GLU A 186 -4.04 20.16 -51.66
C GLU A 186 -5.40 20.13 -52.40
N LYS A 187 -5.96 21.31 -52.70
CA LYS A 187 -7.17 21.46 -53.54
C LYS A 187 -6.99 22.49 -54.63
#